data_AF-A0A116LFJ6-F1
#
_entry.id   AF-A0A116LFJ6-F1
#
_cell.length_a   1.000
_cell.length_b   1.000
_cell.length_c   1.000
_cell.angle_alpha   90.00
_cell.angle_beta   90.00
_cell.angle_gamma   90.00
#
_symmetry.space_group_name_H-M   'P 1'
#
loop_
_entity.id
_entity.type
_entity.pdbx_description
1 polymer ?
#
loop_
_entity_poly.entity_id
_entity_poly.type
_entity_poly.pdbx_seq_one_letter_code
_entity_poly.pdbx_strand_id
1 'polypeptide(L)'
;MIKKELSFTAFDGYGEEIERTETVRFLYSLPAIKMYEQRTGHNFFDDNQKALTAYTQLALASGINGKPTDLTDEEKIKLMPLLMEPDFMNFLTEVIPCLYGEVENGRLVQNELTAETASLAPWFGDLIDIGFFSDLFYEFNRSRAKVPQDRKKPQRK
;
A
#
# COMPACT_ATOMS: atom_id res chain seq x y z
N MET A 1 -11.71 -2.24 -2.30
CA MET A 1 -10.78 -3.38 -2.23
C MET A 1 -10.09 -3.44 -3.57
N ILE A 2 -8.76 -3.45 -3.56
CA ILE A 2 -7.94 -3.55 -4.75
C ILE A 2 -7.68 -5.03 -5.02
N LYS A 3 -7.68 -5.42 -6.30
CA LYS A 3 -7.28 -6.74 -6.77
C LYS A 3 -6.21 -6.56 -7.83
N LYS A 4 -5.12 -7.32 -7.75
CA LYS A 4 -4.06 -7.33 -8.76
C LYS A 4 -3.76 -8.77 -9.15
N GLU A 5 -3.47 -8.98 -10.42
CA GLU A 5 -2.84 -10.21 -10.90
C GLU A 5 -1.36 -9.90 -11.03
N LEU A 6 -0.53 -10.63 -10.30
CA LEU A 6 0.92 -10.43 -10.27
C LEU A 6 1.58 -11.71 -10.77
N SER A 7 2.44 -11.56 -11.78
CA SER A 7 3.28 -12.63 -12.29
C SER A 7 4.68 -12.49 -11.71
N PHE A 8 5.24 -13.60 -11.24
CA PHE A 8 6.61 -13.65 -10.75
C PHE A 8 7.27 -14.97 -11.14
N THR A 9 8.60 -14.91 -11.27
CA THR A 9 9.42 -16.09 -11.44
C THR A 9 9.47 -16.89 -10.14
N ALA A 10 9.23 -18.19 -10.24
CA ALA A 10 9.42 -19.16 -9.16
C ALA A 10 10.24 -20.36 -9.69
N PHE A 11 10.64 -21.24 -8.78
CA PHE A 11 11.29 -22.50 -9.13
C PHE A 11 10.37 -23.66 -8.77
N ASP A 12 10.28 -24.65 -9.65
CA ASP A 12 9.55 -25.88 -9.36
C ASP A 12 10.36 -26.83 -8.44
N GLY A 13 9.81 -28.00 -8.13
CA GLY A 13 10.47 -28.99 -7.28
C GLY A 13 11.76 -29.61 -7.87
N TYR A 14 12.04 -29.33 -9.16
CA TYR A 14 13.25 -29.76 -9.87
C TYR A 14 14.26 -28.61 -10.05
N GLY A 15 13.91 -27.39 -9.63
CA GLY A 15 14.76 -26.22 -9.76
C GLY A 15 14.66 -25.54 -11.13
N GLU A 16 13.65 -25.88 -11.94
CA GLU A 16 13.40 -25.22 -13.22
C GLU A 16 12.61 -23.92 -13.00
N GLU A 17 12.94 -22.90 -13.78
CA GLU A 17 12.28 -21.61 -13.73
C GLU A 17 10.85 -21.72 -14.30
N ILE A 18 9.86 -21.29 -13.52
CA ILE A 18 8.46 -21.24 -13.94
C ILE A 18 7.87 -19.86 -13.65
N GLU A 19 7.05 -19.37 -14.56
CA GLU A 19 6.23 -18.18 -14.30
C GLU A 19 4.98 -18.60 -13.52
N ARG A 20 4.72 -17.91 -12.40
CA ARG A 20 3.48 -18.08 -11.62
C ARG A 20 2.73 -16.78 -11.60
N THR A 21 1.41 -16.86 -11.77
CA THR A 21 0.51 -15.72 -11.63
C THR A 21 -0.41 -15.94 -10.43
N GLU A 22 -0.48 -14.94 -9.54
CA GLU A 22 -1.35 -14.96 -8.37
C GLU A 22 -2.29 -13.76 -8.36
N THR A 23 -3.55 -13.98 -7.96
CA THR A 23 -4.49 -12.88 -7.68
C THR A 23 -4.36 -12.48 -6.21
N VAL A 24 -3.76 -11.32 -5.97
CA VAL A 24 -3.64 -10.72 -4.63
C VAL A 24 -4.76 -9.71 -4.35
N ARG A 25 -5.14 -9.55 -3.09
CA ARG A 25 -6.28 -8.72 -2.67
C ARG A 25 -5.87 -7.82 -1.52
N PHE A 26 -6.19 -6.53 -1.64
CA PHE A 26 -5.89 -5.52 -0.63
C PHE A 26 -7.16 -4.86 -0.13
N LEU A 27 -7.43 -5.01 1.16
CA LEU A 27 -8.60 -4.45 1.81
C LEU A 27 -8.18 -3.41 2.84
N TYR A 28 -8.58 -2.16 2.61
CA TYR A 28 -8.53 -1.13 3.62
C TYR A 28 -9.66 -1.33 4.63
N SER A 29 -9.31 -1.57 5.88
CA SER A 29 -10.24 -1.92 6.95
C SER A 29 -9.72 -1.42 8.31
N LEU A 30 -10.58 -1.39 9.33
CA LEU A 30 -10.13 -1.12 10.70
C LEU A 30 -9.13 -2.17 11.22
N PRO A 31 -9.31 -3.49 10.96
CA PRO A 31 -8.27 -4.48 11.23
C PRO A 31 -6.91 -4.16 10.60
N ALA A 32 -6.86 -3.75 9.33
CA ALA A 32 -5.61 -3.38 8.66
C ALA A 32 -4.91 -2.21 9.35
N ILE A 33 -5.68 -1.17 9.72
CA ILE A 33 -5.15 0.00 10.44
C ILE A 33 -4.58 -0.43 11.79
N LYS A 34 -5.33 -1.22 12.58
CA LYS A 34 -4.87 -1.68 13.88
C LYS A 34 -3.61 -2.53 13.77
N MET A 35 -3.55 -3.41 12.77
CA MET A 35 -2.38 -4.23 12.51
C MET A 35 -1.16 -3.38 12.17
N TYR A 36 -1.32 -2.36 11.32
CA TYR A 36 -0.27 -1.40 11.02
C TYR A 36 0.26 -0.75 12.31
N GLU A 37 -0.64 -0.20 13.13
CA GLU A 37 -0.26 0.49 14.38
C GLU A 37 0.40 -0.47 15.40
N GLN A 38 -0.01 -1.74 15.42
CA GLN A 38 0.59 -2.77 16.27
C GLN A 38 1.98 -3.18 15.81
N ARG A 39 2.19 -3.34 14.50
CA ARG A 39 3.47 -3.76 13.91
C ARG A 39 4.52 -2.67 13.97
N THR A 40 4.14 -1.43 13.67
CA THR A 40 5.09 -0.30 13.59
C THR A 40 5.20 0.48 14.89
N GLY A 41 4.19 0.42 15.76
CA GLY A 41 4.08 1.30 16.92
C GLY A 41 3.72 2.75 16.56
N HIS A 42 3.44 3.04 15.29
CA HIS A 42 3.14 4.39 14.79
C HIS A 42 1.65 4.57 14.53
N ASN A 43 1.20 5.82 14.41
CA ASN A 43 -0.17 6.12 14.00
C ASN A 43 -0.30 6.05 12.47
N PHE A 44 -1.23 5.22 11.98
CA PHE A 44 -1.46 5.03 10.55
C PHE A 44 -1.76 6.35 9.81
N PHE A 45 -2.59 7.20 10.40
CA PHE A 45 -3.06 8.41 9.73
C PHE A 45 -1.98 9.48 9.66
N ASP A 46 -1.13 9.59 10.68
CA ASP A 46 0.02 10.48 10.67
C ASP A 46 1.03 10.06 9.61
N ASP A 47 1.38 8.78 9.53
CA ASP A 47 2.35 8.29 8.54
C ASP A 47 1.80 8.34 7.11
N ASN A 48 0.53 8.00 6.91
CA ASN A 48 -0.16 8.23 5.63
C ASN A 48 -0.14 9.71 5.22
N GLN A 49 -0.32 10.63 6.18
CA GLN A 49 -0.29 12.06 5.90
C GLN A 49 1.12 12.56 5.56
N LYS A 50 2.17 12.04 6.19
CA LYS A 50 3.56 12.35 5.82
C LYS A 50 3.89 11.84 4.42
N ALA A 51 3.55 10.58 4.12
CA ALA A 51 3.74 10.00 2.78
C ALA A 51 2.99 10.80 1.71
N LEU A 52 1.74 11.19 1.97
CA LEU A 52 0.98 12.06 1.06
C LEU A 52 1.63 13.43 0.90
N THR A 53 2.19 14.00 1.98
CA THR A 53 2.84 15.31 1.93
C THR A 53 4.11 15.25 1.07
N ALA A 54 4.93 14.22 1.25
CA ALA A 54 6.10 13.95 0.41
C ALA A 54 5.68 13.83 -1.07
N TYR A 55 4.65 13.01 -1.35
CA TYR A 55 4.09 12.87 -2.69
C TYR A 55 3.67 14.22 -3.28
N THR A 56 2.84 14.98 -2.57
CA THR A 56 2.29 16.26 -3.05
C THR A 56 3.40 17.28 -3.33
N GLN A 57 4.41 17.36 -2.46
CA GLN A 57 5.52 18.29 -2.63
C GLN A 57 6.32 17.98 -3.90
N LEU A 58 6.69 16.70 -4.13
CA LEU A 58 7.42 16.33 -5.33
C LEU A 58 6.55 16.51 -6.58
N ALA A 59 5.29 16.05 -6.55
CA ALA A 59 4.38 16.18 -7.68
C ALA A 59 4.25 17.64 -8.15
N LEU A 60 4.02 18.57 -7.21
CA LEU A 60 3.94 19.99 -7.54
C LEU A 60 5.27 20.55 -8.08
N ALA A 61 6.41 20.16 -7.50
CA ALA A 61 7.72 20.57 -7.98
C ALA A 61 8.03 20.05 -9.40
N SER A 62 7.48 18.89 -9.75
CA SER A 62 7.61 18.26 -11.08
C SER A 62 6.55 18.72 -12.10
N GLY A 63 5.68 19.67 -11.75
CA GLY A 63 4.62 20.19 -12.61
C GLY A 63 3.43 19.23 -12.78
N ILE A 64 3.27 18.28 -11.87
CA ILE A 64 2.19 17.28 -11.83
C ILE A 64 1.12 17.76 -10.86
N ASN A 65 -0.12 17.27 -11.02
CA ASN A 65 -1.16 17.48 -10.02
C ASN A 65 -0.71 16.94 -8.65
N GLY A 66 -0.79 17.77 -7.61
CA GLY A 66 -0.36 17.40 -6.25
C GLY A 66 -1.19 16.31 -5.58
N LYS A 67 -2.20 15.76 -6.25
CA LYS A 67 -3.04 14.65 -5.76
C LYS A 67 -2.64 13.35 -6.44
N PRO A 68 -2.56 12.23 -5.72
CA PRO A 68 -2.44 10.91 -6.35
C PRO A 68 -3.64 10.65 -7.27
N THR A 69 -3.36 10.53 -8.56
CA THR A 69 -4.32 10.23 -9.63
C THR A 69 -3.76 9.13 -10.52
N ASP A 70 -4.49 8.76 -11.56
CA ASP A 70 -3.92 7.94 -12.63
C ASP A 70 -2.79 8.75 -13.29
N LEU A 71 -1.55 8.26 -13.13
CA LEU A 71 -0.34 8.88 -13.64
C LEU A 71 0.04 8.26 -14.98
N THR A 72 0.44 9.10 -15.93
CA THR A 72 1.16 8.66 -17.13
C THR A 72 2.53 8.10 -16.77
N ASP A 73 3.14 7.32 -17.66
CA ASP A 73 4.46 6.74 -17.40
C ASP A 73 5.56 7.82 -17.25
N GLU A 74 5.45 8.93 -17.98
CA GLU A 74 6.33 10.09 -17.80
C GLU A 74 6.21 10.72 -16.40
N GLU A 75 4.98 10.82 -15.89
CA GLU A 75 4.73 11.34 -14.54
C GLU A 75 5.25 10.40 -13.45
N LYS A 76 5.10 9.08 -13.64
CA LYS A 76 5.68 8.08 -12.73
C LYS A 76 7.21 8.21 -12.68
N ILE A 77 7.87 8.39 -13.82
CA ILE A 77 9.33 8.58 -13.90
C ILE A 77 9.75 9.83 -13.11
N LYS A 78 9.04 10.95 -13.28
CA LYS A 78 9.31 12.19 -12.53
C LYS A 78 9.14 12.03 -11.02
N LEU A 79 8.27 11.10 -10.60
CA LEU A 79 7.97 10.81 -9.20
C LEU A 79 8.81 9.69 -8.59
N MET A 80 9.63 8.98 -9.37
CA MET A 80 10.55 7.95 -8.86
C MET A 80 11.40 8.37 -7.65
N PRO A 81 11.86 9.64 -7.52
CA PRO A 81 12.59 10.06 -6.32
C PRO A 81 11.83 9.86 -5.00
N LEU A 82 10.50 9.72 -5.00
CA LEU A 82 9.73 9.37 -3.80
C LEU A 82 10.11 8.02 -3.20
N LEU A 83 10.58 7.09 -4.01
CA LEU A 83 11.04 5.77 -3.52
C LEU A 83 12.32 5.87 -2.68
N MET A 84 12.99 7.03 -2.68
CA MET A 84 14.11 7.33 -1.78
C MET A 84 13.69 8.21 -0.59
N GLU A 85 12.45 8.68 -0.56
CA GLU A 85 11.93 9.52 0.53
C GLU A 85 11.49 8.61 1.70
N PRO A 86 12.10 8.72 2.90
CA PRO A 86 11.86 7.77 3.98
C PRO A 86 10.41 7.69 4.45
N ASP A 87 9.70 8.83 4.57
CA ASP A 87 8.31 8.82 5.03
C ASP A 87 7.40 8.14 4.01
N PHE A 88 7.65 8.36 2.71
CA PHE A 88 6.92 7.69 1.64
C PHE A 88 7.21 6.19 1.60
N MET A 89 8.49 5.83 1.54
CA MET A 89 8.93 4.45 1.38
C MET A 89 8.53 3.59 2.58
N ASN A 90 8.80 4.06 3.81
CA ASN A 90 8.44 3.32 5.02
C ASN A 90 6.94 3.12 5.14
N PHE A 91 6.14 4.14 4.79
CA PHE A 91 4.69 3.98 4.79
C PHE A 91 4.27 2.88 3.81
N LEU A 92 4.78 2.91 2.58
CA LEU A 92 4.43 1.93 1.54
C LEU A 92 4.84 0.50 1.93
N THR A 93 6.05 0.30 2.44
CA THR A 93 6.54 -1.01 2.86
C THR A 93 5.75 -1.60 4.03
N GLU A 94 5.30 -0.77 4.95
CA GLU A 94 4.58 -1.23 6.14
C GLU A 94 3.07 -1.38 5.90
N VAL A 95 2.49 -0.56 5.02
CA VAL A 95 1.04 -0.57 4.79
C VAL A 95 0.59 -1.72 3.88
N ILE A 96 1.36 -2.03 2.83
CA ILE A 96 0.97 -3.04 1.84
C ILE A 96 0.69 -4.41 2.50
N PRO A 97 1.57 -4.95 3.38
CA PRO A 97 1.32 -6.23 4.02
C PRO A 97 0.10 -6.19 4.94
N CYS A 98 -0.14 -5.08 5.63
CA CYS A 98 -1.29 -4.93 6.53
C CYS A 98 -2.63 -4.91 5.78
N LEU A 99 -2.63 -4.46 4.52
CA LEU A 99 -3.81 -4.43 3.66
C LEU A 99 -4.05 -5.76 2.95
N TYR A 100 -3.03 -6.59 2.80
CA TYR A 100 -3.15 -7.87 2.13
C TYR A 100 -4.13 -8.79 2.86
N GLY A 101 -4.82 -9.63 2.09
CA GLY A 101 -5.69 -10.66 2.65
C GLY A 101 -5.82 -11.86 1.71
N GLU A 102 -5.91 -13.03 2.33
CA GLU A 102 -6.06 -14.32 1.65
C GLU A 102 -7.52 -14.78 1.68
N VAL A 103 -7.92 -15.61 0.72
CA VAL A 103 -9.28 -16.19 0.70
C VAL A 103 -9.22 -17.58 1.30
N GLU A 104 -9.70 -17.72 2.53
CA GLU A 104 -9.82 -18.99 3.23
C GLU A 104 -11.30 -19.34 3.41
N ASN A 105 -11.72 -20.53 2.97
CA ASN A 105 -13.11 -21.00 3.10
C ASN A 105 -14.16 -19.99 2.59
N GLY A 106 -13.84 -19.29 1.50
CA GLY A 106 -14.71 -18.29 0.87
C GLY A 106 -14.79 -16.93 1.61
N ARG A 107 -13.96 -16.71 2.63
CA ARG A 107 -13.87 -15.45 3.37
C ARG A 107 -12.49 -14.83 3.20
N LEU A 108 -12.45 -13.50 3.11
CA LEU A 108 -11.18 -12.78 3.14
C LEU A 108 -10.69 -12.74 4.59
N VAL A 109 -9.50 -13.30 4.81
CA VAL A 109 -8.77 -13.29 6.07
C VAL A 109 -7.65 -12.26 5.97
N GLN A 110 -7.57 -11.39 6.97
CA GLN A 110 -6.56 -10.34 7.08
C GLN A 110 -6.10 -10.29 8.54
N ASN A 111 -4.92 -10.84 8.80
CA ASN A 111 -4.32 -10.98 10.12
C ASN A 111 -2.78 -10.91 10.03
N GLU A 112 -2.10 -11.06 11.16
CA GLU A 112 -0.63 -11.01 11.24
C GLU A 112 0.04 -12.03 10.30
N LEU A 113 -0.45 -13.26 10.25
CA LEU A 113 0.09 -14.30 9.37
C LEU A 113 0.01 -13.91 7.90
N THR A 114 -1.15 -13.43 7.42
CA THR A 114 -1.27 -12.98 6.03
C THR A 114 -0.31 -11.82 5.73
N ALA A 115 -0.08 -10.94 6.72
CA ALA A 115 0.80 -9.81 6.56
C ALA A 115 2.28 -10.22 6.63
N GLU A 116 2.65 -11.31 7.31
CA GLU A 116 3.98 -11.92 7.23
C GLU A 116 4.19 -12.59 5.87
N THR A 117 3.20 -13.35 5.39
CA THR A 117 3.21 -13.96 4.05
C THR A 117 3.47 -12.90 2.98
N ALA A 118 2.72 -11.79 3.02
CA ALA A 118 2.89 -10.68 2.08
C ALA A 118 4.28 -10.05 2.14
N SER A 119 4.85 -9.84 3.34
CA SER A 119 6.19 -9.26 3.49
C SER A 119 7.31 -10.15 2.90
N LEU A 120 7.07 -11.45 2.77
CA LEU A 120 8.02 -12.41 2.19
C LEU A 120 7.67 -12.80 0.75
N ALA A 121 6.57 -12.28 0.20
CA ALA A 121 6.08 -12.70 -1.09
C ALA A 121 6.99 -12.17 -2.22
N PRO A 122 7.26 -12.99 -3.27
CA PRO A 122 8.07 -12.55 -4.40
C PRO A 122 7.52 -11.31 -5.10
N TRP A 123 6.19 -11.16 -5.14
CA TRP A 123 5.49 -10.04 -5.77
C TRP A 123 5.50 -8.75 -4.94
N PHE A 124 5.98 -8.78 -3.69
CA PHE A 124 5.90 -7.63 -2.79
C PHE A 124 6.68 -6.43 -3.33
N GLY A 125 7.89 -6.66 -3.85
CA GLY A 125 8.73 -5.62 -4.41
C GLY A 125 8.10 -4.88 -5.59
N ASP A 126 7.32 -5.60 -6.41
CA ASP A 126 6.64 -5.04 -7.59
C ASP A 126 5.52 -4.05 -7.22
N LEU A 127 5.02 -4.11 -5.98
CA LEU A 127 4.01 -3.18 -5.46
C LEU A 127 4.61 -1.98 -4.73
N ILE A 128 5.93 -1.94 -4.54
CA ILE A 128 6.63 -0.77 -4.02
C ILE A 128 6.85 0.21 -5.19
N ASP A 129 5.75 0.74 -5.71
CA ASP A 129 5.76 1.65 -6.85
C ASP A 129 4.77 2.82 -6.68
N ILE A 130 5.03 3.90 -7.43
CA ILE A 130 4.23 5.13 -7.37
C ILE A 130 2.79 4.89 -7.81
N GLY A 131 2.58 4.02 -8.79
CA GLY A 131 1.25 3.68 -9.31
C GLY A 131 0.41 2.95 -8.26
N PHE A 132 0.98 1.96 -7.56
CA PHE A 132 0.23 1.28 -6.51
C PHE A 132 -0.06 2.20 -5.32
N PHE A 133 0.84 3.12 -4.96
CA PHE A 133 0.52 4.16 -3.96
C PHE A 133 -0.71 5.00 -4.36
N SER A 134 -0.84 5.39 -5.64
CA SER A 134 -2.05 6.08 -6.13
C SER A 134 -3.31 5.22 -5.98
N ASP A 135 -3.24 3.92 -6.28
CA ASP A 135 -4.34 2.98 -6.09
C ASP A 135 -4.76 2.88 -4.62
N LEU A 136 -3.78 2.77 -3.71
CA LEU A 136 -4.00 2.74 -2.26
C LEU A 136 -4.70 4.01 -1.78
N PHE A 137 -4.21 5.18 -2.20
CA PHE A 137 -4.78 6.46 -1.81
C PHE A 137 -6.22 6.61 -2.31
N TYR A 138 -6.52 6.17 -3.53
CA TYR A 138 -7.87 6.14 -4.05
C TYR A 138 -8.79 5.25 -3.20
N GLU A 139 -8.32 4.05 -2.86
CA GLU A 139 -9.08 3.12 -2.01
C GLU A 139 -9.33 3.68 -0.60
N PHE A 140 -8.32 4.30 0.02
CA PHE A 140 -8.48 4.95 1.33
C PHE A 140 -9.57 6.01 1.28
N ASN A 141 -9.54 6.88 0.27
CA ASN A 141 -10.54 7.93 0.08
C ASN A 141 -11.95 7.40 -0.18
N ARG A 142 -12.07 6.38 -1.04
CA ARG A 142 -13.34 5.72 -1.34
C ARG A 142 -13.97 5.10 -0.09
N SER A 143 -13.14 4.58 0.80
CA SER A 143 -13.57 3.83 1.98
C SER A 143 -13.71 4.70 3.24
N ARG A 144 -13.45 6.01 3.19
CA ARG A 144 -13.56 6.94 4.34
C ARG A 144 -14.93 6.96 5.02
N ALA A 145 -16.00 6.70 4.27
CA ALA A 145 -17.35 6.65 4.82
C ALA A 145 -17.60 5.38 5.67
N LYS A 146 -16.81 4.33 5.46
CA LYS A 146 -17.02 2.99 6.05
C LYS A 146 -15.94 2.61 7.06
N VAL A 147 -14.74 3.15 6.92
CA VAL A 147 -13.60 2.90 7.79
C VAL A 147 -13.38 4.14 8.67
N PRO A 148 -13.33 4.01 10.00
CA PRO A 148 -13.06 5.12 10.90
C PRO A 148 -11.84 5.90 10.43
N GLN A 149 -11.96 7.22 10.44
CA GLN A 149 -10.88 8.14 10.15
C GLN A 149 -10.35 8.68 11.48
N ASP A 150 -9.08 9.07 11.55
CA ASP A 150 -8.61 9.84 12.70
C ASP A 150 -9.45 11.12 12.82
N ARG A 151 -10.32 11.14 13.81
CA ARG A 151 -11.00 12.34 14.24
C ARG A 151 -10.07 12.96 15.25
N LYS A 152 -9.16 13.84 14.80
CA LYS A 152 -8.48 14.77 15.72
C LYS A 152 -9.55 15.34 16.63
N LYS A 153 -9.53 14.94 17.91
CA LYS A 153 -10.46 15.49 18.90
C LYS A 153 -10.29 17.01 18.81
N PRO A 154 -11.38 17.80 18.73
CA PRO A 154 -11.23 19.24 18.79
C PRO A 154 -10.46 19.55 20.06
N GLN A 155 -9.28 20.18 19.92
CA GLN A 155 -8.55 20.70 21.06
C GLN A 155 -9.51 21.63 21.79
N ARG A 156 -9.94 21.23 22.99
CA ARG A 156 -10.61 22.14 23.90
C ARG A 156 -9.60 23.24 24.20
N LYS A 157 -9.81 24.41 23.60
CA LYS A 157 -9.18 25.66 24.03
C LYS A 157 -9.59 25.95 25.47
#